data_AF-A0A3M6CI44-F1
#
_entry.id   AF-A0A3M6CI44-F1
#
_cell.length_a   1.000
_cell.length_b   1.000
_cell.length_c   1.000
_cell.angle_alpha   90.00
_cell.angle_beta   90.00
_cell.angle_gamma   90.00
#
_symmetry.space_group_name_H-M   'P 1'
#
loop_
_entity.id
_entity.type
_entity.pdbx_description
1 polymer ?
#
loop_
_entity_poly.entity_id
_entity_poly.type
_entity_poly.pdbx_seq_one_letter_code
_entity_poly.pdbx_strand_id
1 'polypeptide(L)'
;MSVRSTATPFSASVRQRGRVRARFCRATPRISTFYEKACGSTRTFRSRRLAVFRPWQSREPMANADITFTPDPDADSISSDVADFNGLLVSTQIPTRADGSLELGGITEQSECTLRALKDALERAGSSMDRVLHLTIYLTDMADRAAFNEVYKRFFKKPWPVRAAVGVASLAVEGMRVEVTAMAAKAG
;
A
#
# COMPACT_ATOMS: atom_id res chain seq x y z
N MET A 1 -32.91 -45.89 -7.49
CA MET A 1 -33.46 -45.74 -6.13
C MET A 1 -32.95 -44.43 -5.55
N SER A 2 -33.88 -43.50 -5.35
CA SER A 2 -33.68 -42.16 -4.83
C SER A 2 -33.66 -42.20 -3.31
N VAL A 3 -32.69 -41.53 -2.67
CA VAL A 3 -32.93 -40.96 -1.33
C VAL A 3 -32.32 -39.56 -1.30
N ARG A 4 -33.20 -38.61 -1.01
CA ARG A 4 -33.02 -37.15 -0.98
C ARG A 4 -32.33 -36.75 0.33
N SER A 5 -31.34 -35.85 0.24
CA SER A 5 -30.83 -35.11 1.41
C SER A 5 -31.55 -33.77 1.47
N THR A 6 -32.42 -33.61 2.47
CA THR A 6 -33.11 -32.36 2.79
C THR A 6 -32.56 -31.82 4.11
N ALA A 7 -31.78 -30.75 4.05
CA ALA A 7 -31.42 -29.95 5.23
C ALA A 7 -32.19 -28.62 5.19
N THR A 8 -33.01 -28.41 6.21
CA THR A 8 -33.81 -27.20 6.46
C THR A 8 -32.96 -26.07 7.08
N PRO A 9 -33.37 -24.79 6.93
CA PRO A 9 -32.55 -23.63 7.22
C PRO A 9 -32.61 -23.22 8.70
N PHE A 10 -31.47 -22.79 9.26
CA PHE A 10 -31.38 -22.22 10.60
C PHE A 10 -31.63 -20.71 10.56
N SER A 11 -32.53 -20.27 11.44
CA SER A 11 -33.14 -18.95 11.54
C SER A 11 -32.16 -17.83 11.94
N ALA A 12 -32.29 -16.68 11.26
CA ALA A 12 -31.69 -15.41 11.64
C ALA A 12 -32.48 -14.76 12.80
N SER A 13 -31.77 -14.32 13.85
CA SER A 13 -32.35 -13.43 14.88
C SER A 13 -31.63 -12.08 14.86
N VAL A 14 -32.38 -11.05 14.47
CA VAL A 14 -32.00 -9.64 14.51
C VAL A 14 -32.15 -9.14 15.95
N ARG A 15 -31.08 -8.60 16.54
CA ARG A 15 -31.12 -7.90 17.83
C ARG A 15 -30.71 -6.44 17.65
N GLN A 16 -31.71 -5.56 17.69
CA GLN A 16 -31.57 -4.10 17.78
C GLN A 16 -31.01 -3.69 19.15
N ARG A 17 -29.94 -2.88 19.19
CA ARG A 17 -29.54 -1.92 20.25
C ARG A 17 -28.51 -0.97 19.63
N GLY A 18 -28.44 0.33 19.82
CA GLY A 18 -29.21 1.34 20.54
C GLY A 18 -28.51 2.67 20.21
N ARG A 19 -29.25 3.66 19.72
CA ARG A 19 -28.73 4.93 19.18
C ARG A 19 -28.60 5.93 20.32
N VAL A 20 -27.40 6.21 20.80
CA VAL A 20 -27.16 7.27 21.81
C VAL A 20 -26.89 8.59 21.09
N ARG A 21 -27.85 9.51 21.15
CA ARG A 21 -27.70 10.91 20.68
C ARG A 21 -27.30 11.78 21.86
N ALA A 22 -26.08 12.31 21.85
CA ALA A 22 -25.68 13.39 22.74
C ALA A 22 -26.30 14.71 22.27
N ARG A 23 -27.21 15.28 23.06
CA ARG A 23 -27.56 16.70 23.02
C ARG A 23 -26.84 17.36 24.17
N PHE A 24 -26.00 18.34 23.90
CA PHE A 24 -25.51 19.25 24.94
C PHE A 24 -25.72 20.70 24.51
N CYS A 25 -26.22 21.46 25.48
CA CYS A 25 -26.83 22.78 25.36
C CYS A 25 -25.90 23.84 24.77
N ARG A 26 -26.48 24.69 23.90
CA ARG A 26 -25.98 26.04 23.64
C ARG A 26 -26.49 26.94 24.76
N ALA A 27 -25.60 27.47 25.59
CA ALA A 27 -25.88 28.56 26.51
C ALA A 27 -25.10 29.80 26.03
N THR A 28 -25.84 30.83 25.62
CA THR A 28 -25.33 32.17 25.36
C THR A 28 -25.42 33.01 26.65
N PRO A 29 -24.38 33.75 27.05
CA PRO A 29 -24.54 34.80 28.05
C PRO A 29 -24.83 36.12 27.35
N ARG A 30 -26.01 36.65 27.69
CA ARG A 30 -26.52 37.99 27.45
C ARG A 30 -25.72 38.97 28.32
N ILE A 31 -25.03 39.93 27.70
CA ILE A 31 -24.26 40.95 28.43
C ILE A 31 -25.21 42.06 28.86
N SER A 32 -25.46 42.17 30.15
CA SER A 32 -26.09 43.32 30.79
C SER A 32 -25.02 44.32 31.22
N THR A 33 -25.20 45.56 30.78
CA THR A 33 -24.51 46.78 31.17
C THR A 33 -24.56 47.05 32.68
N PHE A 34 -23.42 47.42 33.27
CA PHE A 34 -23.36 48.20 34.50
C PHE A 34 -22.31 49.32 34.38
N TYR A 35 -22.81 50.54 34.56
CA TYR A 35 -22.17 51.80 35.01
C TYR A 35 -21.34 51.56 36.31
N GLU A 36 -20.31 52.29 36.78
CA GLU A 36 -19.79 53.65 36.57
C GLU A 36 -18.44 53.78 37.35
N LYS A 37 -17.64 54.82 37.04
CA LYS A 37 -16.63 55.52 37.89
C LYS A 37 -15.40 54.75 38.45
N ALA A 38 -14.20 55.18 38.03
CA ALA A 38 -13.36 56.13 38.81
C ALA A 38 -11.89 56.20 38.35
N CYS A 39 -11.42 57.45 38.26
CA CYS A 39 -10.12 57.99 38.69
C CYS A 39 -8.78 57.41 38.16
N GLY A 40 -8.17 58.20 37.27
CA GLY A 40 -6.78 58.65 37.31
C GLY A 40 -5.68 57.74 37.88
N SER A 41 -4.86 57.18 37.01
CA SER A 41 -3.40 57.31 37.11
C SER A 41 -2.74 56.89 35.79
N THR A 42 -1.85 57.75 35.31
CA THR A 42 -0.99 57.53 34.16
C THR A 42 0.00 56.40 34.47
N ARG A 43 -0.20 55.24 33.84
CA ARG A 43 0.84 54.23 33.64
C ARG A 43 0.91 53.89 32.17
N THR A 44 2.05 54.22 31.58
CA THR A 44 2.45 53.80 30.24
C THR A 44 2.44 52.28 30.16
N PHE A 45 1.32 51.73 29.69
CA PHE A 45 1.17 50.31 29.44
C PHE A 45 1.92 50.02 28.13
N ARG A 46 3.11 49.41 28.25
CA ARG A 46 3.78 48.77 27.11
C ARG A 46 2.76 47.87 26.43
N SER A 47 2.40 48.18 25.19
CA SER A 47 1.54 47.34 24.39
C SER A 47 2.23 45.98 24.22
N ARG A 48 1.85 45.01 25.04
CA ARG A 48 2.05 43.61 24.71
C ARG A 48 1.31 43.43 23.40
N ARG A 49 2.04 43.31 22.29
CA ARG A 49 1.46 42.88 21.01
C ARG A 49 0.60 41.67 21.32
N LEU A 50 -0.70 41.82 21.09
CA LEU A 50 -1.65 40.72 21.08
C LEU A 50 -1.02 39.64 20.22
N ALA A 51 -0.82 38.46 20.79
CA ALA A 51 -0.43 37.29 20.03
C ALA A 51 -1.49 37.15 18.93
N VAL A 52 -1.07 37.44 17.69
CA VAL A 52 -1.92 37.26 16.51
C VAL A 52 -2.42 35.84 16.58
N PHE A 53 -3.74 35.69 16.70
CA PHE A 53 -4.43 34.42 16.66
C PHE A 53 -4.04 33.78 15.33
N ARG A 54 -3.06 32.87 15.34
CA ARG A 54 -2.69 32.12 14.14
C ARG A 54 -3.89 31.21 13.89
N PRO A 55 -4.71 31.45 12.84
CA PRO A 55 -5.74 30.49 12.52
C PRO A 55 -5.03 29.16 12.31
N TRP A 56 -5.66 28.09 12.79
CA TRP A 56 -5.25 26.71 12.59
C TRP A 56 -4.82 26.56 11.13
N GLN A 57 -3.50 26.59 10.88
CA GLN A 57 -2.97 26.38 9.55
C GLN A 57 -3.39 24.97 9.23
N SER A 58 -4.30 24.84 8.26
CA SER A 58 -4.55 23.59 7.58
C SER A 58 -3.17 23.09 7.15
N ARG A 59 -2.63 22.11 7.88
CA ARG A 59 -1.60 21.26 7.31
C ARG A 59 -2.30 20.64 6.11
N GLU A 60 -2.04 21.17 4.93
CA GLU A 60 -2.05 20.37 3.70
C GLU A 60 -1.52 19.00 4.12
N PRO A 61 -2.28 17.90 3.98
CA PRO A 61 -1.75 16.60 4.32
C PRO A 61 -0.48 16.48 3.49
N MET A 62 0.68 16.36 4.16
CA MET A 62 1.97 16.21 3.49
C MET A 62 1.84 14.94 2.65
N ALA A 63 1.50 15.10 1.38
CA ALA A 63 1.32 14.00 0.47
C ALA A 63 2.70 13.36 0.33
N ASN A 64 2.92 12.25 1.05
CA ASN A 64 4.00 11.29 0.88
C ASN A 64 5.34 11.88 0.39
N ALA A 65 5.81 13.00 0.96
CA ALA A 65 6.95 13.74 0.42
C ALA A 65 8.25 12.91 0.32
N ASP A 66 8.28 11.79 1.05
CA ASP A 66 9.40 10.88 1.17
C ASP A 66 9.25 9.59 0.33
N ILE A 67 8.12 9.42 -0.38
CA ILE A 67 7.89 8.24 -1.24
C ILE A 67 8.04 8.64 -2.71
N THR A 68 8.91 7.95 -3.43
CA THR A 68 9.05 8.08 -4.88
C THR A 68 8.38 6.91 -5.58
N PHE A 69 7.61 7.18 -6.62
CA PHE A 69 6.97 6.15 -7.44
C PHE A 69 7.56 6.21 -8.86
N THR A 70 8.16 5.10 -9.31
CA THR A 70 8.59 4.92 -10.69
C THR A 70 7.38 4.46 -11.51
N PRO A 71 6.95 5.21 -12.54
CA PRO A 71 5.83 4.81 -13.39
C PRO A 71 6.08 3.47 -14.09
N ASP A 72 5.00 2.74 -14.32
CA ASP A 72 5.00 1.55 -15.17
C ASP A 72 5.40 1.92 -16.61
N PRO A 73 6.20 1.07 -17.30
CA PRO A 73 6.41 1.21 -18.74
C PRO A 73 5.11 1.17 -19.56
N ASP A 74 4.07 0.48 -19.08
CA ASP A 74 2.73 0.53 -19.65
C ASP A 74 2.01 1.82 -19.23
N ALA A 75 1.73 2.67 -20.21
CA ALA A 75 1.08 3.96 -20.00
C ALA A 75 -0.37 3.85 -19.50
N ASP A 76 -1.02 2.71 -19.73
CA ASP A 76 -2.39 2.46 -19.28
C ASP A 76 -2.44 1.82 -17.88
N SER A 77 -1.28 1.47 -17.30
CA SER A 77 -1.19 0.90 -15.96
C SER A 77 -1.65 1.90 -14.89
N ILE A 78 -2.54 1.42 -14.01
CA ILE A 78 -3.02 2.19 -12.86
C ILE A 78 -2.10 2.07 -11.64
N SER A 79 -1.02 1.29 -11.75
CA SER A 79 -0.03 1.05 -10.70
C SER A 79 1.36 1.55 -11.12
N SER A 80 2.19 1.86 -10.14
CA SER A 80 3.61 2.16 -10.36
C SER A 80 4.42 0.86 -10.40
N ASP A 81 5.51 0.86 -11.17
CA ASP A 81 6.43 -0.27 -11.30
C ASP A 81 7.23 -0.53 -10.01
N VAL A 82 7.68 0.56 -9.38
CA VAL A 82 8.46 0.53 -8.14
C VAL A 82 8.04 1.68 -7.23
N ALA A 83 7.86 1.38 -5.95
CA ALA A 83 7.75 2.39 -4.88
C ALA A 83 9.05 2.39 -4.05
N ASP A 84 9.58 3.58 -3.77
CA ASP A 84 10.79 3.81 -2.96
C ASP A 84 10.44 4.66 -1.74
N PHE A 85 10.79 4.18 -0.55
CA PHE A 85 10.75 4.96 0.67
C PHE A 85 12.05 4.77 1.46
N ASN A 86 12.86 5.83 1.56
CA ASN A 86 14.15 5.80 2.26
C ASN A 86 15.08 4.65 1.81
N GLY A 87 15.06 4.32 0.51
CA GLY A 87 15.87 3.25 -0.06
C GLY A 87 15.30 1.85 0.13
N LEU A 88 14.12 1.69 0.74
CA LEU A 88 13.34 0.47 0.65
C LEU A 88 12.47 0.51 -0.60
N LEU A 89 12.74 -0.40 -1.52
CA LEU A 89 12.00 -0.55 -2.77
C LEU A 89 10.97 -1.68 -2.64
N VAL A 90 9.81 -1.47 -3.24
CA VAL A 90 8.77 -2.50 -3.40
C VAL A 90 8.35 -2.54 -4.87
N SER A 91 8.30 -3.73 -5.45
CA SER A 91 7.86 -3.95 -6.83
C SER A 91 7.11 -5.27 -6.95
N THR A 92 6.08 -5.31 -7.80
CA THR A 92 5.35 -6.54 -8.16
C THR A 92 5.42 -6.71 -9.66
N GLN A 93 5.78 -7.92 -10.09
CA GLN A 93 6.05 -8.22 -11.49
C GLN A 93 5.31 -9.46 -11.93
N ILE A 94 4.90 -9.42 -13.18
CA ILE A 94 4.19 -10.46 -13.92
C ILE A 94 5.08 -10.90 -15.11
N PRO A 95 4.71 -11.93 -15.90
CA PRO A 95 5.58 -12.41 -16.98
C PRO A 95 5.51 -11.51 -18.23
N THR A 96 5.83 -10.23 -18.08
CA THR A 96 5.84 -9.24 -19.17
C THR A 96 7.18 -9.26 -19.90
N ARG A 97 7.14 -9.31 -21.23
CA ARG A 97 8.30 -9.20 -22.13
C ARG A 97 8.67 -7.73 -22.34
N ALA A 98 9.86 -7.49 -22.90
CA ALA A 98 10.36 -6.15 -23.16
C ALA A 98 9.50 -5.33 -24.14
N ASP A 99 8.69 -5.99 -24.98
CA ASP A 99 7.75 -5.34 -25.90
C ASP A 99 6.36 -5.06 -25.27
N GLY A 100 6.18 -5.37 -23.98
CA GLY A 100 4.92 -5.22 -23.26
C GLY A 100 3.97 -6.42 -23.39
N SER A 101 4.29 -7.42 -24.22
CA SER A 101 3.46 -8.63 -24.35
C SER A 101 3.64 -9.58 -23.16
N LEU A 102 2.63 -10.39 -22.86
CA LEU A 102 2.72 -11.40 -21.79
C LEU A 102 3.28 -12.72 -22.31
N GLU A 103 4.21 -13.30 -21.56
CA GLU A 103 4.61 -14.70 -21.67
C GLU A 103 3.57 -15.58 -21.00
N LEU A 104 2.88 -16.40 -21.80
CA LEU A 104 1.78 -17.27 -21.37
C LEU A 104 2.11 -18.76 -21.63
N GLY A 105 3.38 -19.09 -21.87
CA GLY A 105 3.88 -20.45 -22.01
C GLY A 105 3.90 -21.24 -20.70
N GLY A 106 4.88 -22.14 -20.55
CA GLY A 106 5.05 -22.96 -19.36
C GLY A 106 5.55 -22.16 -18.15
N ILE A 107 5.50 -22.78 -16.96
CA ILE A 107 5.97 -22.15 -15.73
C ILE A 107 7.43 -21.68 -15.85
N THR A 108 8.30 -22.43 -16.52
CA THR A 108 9.72 -22.10 -16.64
C THR A 108 9.90 -20.79 -17.39
N GLU A 109 9.25 -20.66 -18.56
CA GLU A 109 9.31 -19.47 -19.42
C GLU A 109 8.71 -18.26 -18.70
N GLN A 110 7.55 -18.43 -18.06
CA GLN A 110 6.90 -17.36 -17.30
C GLN A 110 7.75 -16.92 -16.09
N SER A 111 8.37 -17.86 -15.37
CA SER A 111 9.24 -17.56 -14.22
C SER A 111 10.47 -16.78 -14.65
N GLU A 112 11.10 -17.18 -15.77
CA GLU A 112 12.24 -16.47 -16.31
C GLU A 112 11.86 -15.05 -16.76
N CYS A 113 10.71 -14.92 -17.42
CA CYS A 113 10.19 -13.61 -17.85
C CYS A 113 9.93 -12.70 -16.65
N THR A 114 9.24 -13.22 -15.63
CA THR A 114 8.89 -12.48 -14.40
C THR A 114 10.12 -12.01 -13.63
N LEU A 115 11.13 -12.88 -13.47
CA LEU A 115 12.36 -12.51 -12.76
C LEU A 115 13.27 -11.58 -13.58
N ARG A 116 13.20 -11.61 -14.92
CA ARG A 116 13.82 -10.59 -15.79
C ARG A 116 13.12 -9.23 -15.62
N ALA A 117 11.79 -9.20 -15.66
CA ALA A 117 11.03 -7.98 -15.44
C ALA A 117 11.34 -7.36 -14.06
N LEU A 118 11.44 -8.19 -13.02
CA LEU A 118 11.88 -7.74 -11.69
C LEU A 118 13.30 -7.17 -11.67
N LYS A 119 14.25 -7.83 -12.33
CA LYS A 119 15.61 -7.31 -12.46
C LYS A 119 15.57 -5.92 -13.12
N ASP A 120 14.85 -5.77 -14.22
CA ASP A 120 14.81 -4.53 -14.99
C ASP A 120 14.12 -3.40 -14.19
N ALA A 121 13.05 -3.71 -13.46
CA ALA A 121 12.38 -2.76 -12.56
C ALA A 121 13.30 -2.28 -11.44
N LEU A 122 14.00 -3.21 -10.77
CA LEU A 122 14.96 -2.87 -9.72
C LEU A 122 16.13 -2.03 -10.24
N GLU A 123 16.66 -2.37 -11.43
CA GLU A 123 17.74 -1.61 -12.06
C GLU A 123 17.31 -0.19 -12.43
N ARG A 124 16.10 0.00 -12.98
CA ARG A 124 15.52 1.34 -13.21
C ARG A 124 15.39 2.16 -11.94
N ALA A 125 15.13 1.52 -10.81
CA ALA A 125 15.04 2.16 -9.50
C ALA A 125 16.39 2.32 -8.77
N GLY A 126 17.51 1.98 -9.41
CA GLY A 126 18.85 2.11 -8.81
C GLY A 126 19.19 1.01 -7.79
N SER A 127 18.66 -0.20 -7.98
CA SER A 127 18.94 -1.39 -7.18
C SER A 127 19.42 -2.54 -8.08
N SER A 128 19.42 -3.76 -7.55
CA SER A 128 19.77 -4.99 -8.27
C SER A 128 19.18 -6.22 -7.59
N MET A 129 19.22 -7.36 -8.28
CA MET A 129 18.77 -8.65 -7.72
C MET A 129 19.55 -9.07 -6.47
N ASP A 130 20.81 -8.64 -6.33
CA ASP A 130 21.65 -8.93 -5.15
C ASP A 130 21.20 -8.20 -3.88
N ARG A 131 20.33 -7.19 -4.02
CA ARG A 131 19.82 -6.36 -2.93
C ARG A 131 18.38 -6.68 -2.57
N VAL A 132 17.80 -7.74 -3.15
CA VAL A 132 16.48 -8.24 -2.77
C VAL A 132 16.55 -8.78 -1.35
N LEU A 133 15.63 -8.32 -0.50
CA LEU A 133 15.51 -8.71 0.89
C LEU A 133 14.49 -9.84 1.02
N HIS A 134 13.31 -9.66 0.43
CA HIS A 134 12.16 -10.57 0.53
C HIS A 134 11.45 -10.75 -0.80
N LEU A 135 10.93 -11.95 -1.04
CA LEU A 135 10.05 -12.27 -2.17
C LEU A 135 8.78 -12.97 -1.69
N THR A 136 7.62 -12.52 -2.18
CA THR A 136 6.38 -13.31 -2.14
C THR A 136 6.09 -13.80 -3.55
N ILE A 137 6.02 -15.12 -3.71
CA ILE A 137 5.78 -15.78 -4.98
C ILE A 137 4.36 -16.32 -4.97
N TYR A 138 3.54 -15.89 -5.93
CA TYR A 138 2.18 -16.38 -6.13
C TYR A 138 2.18 -17.37 -7.30
N LEU A 139 1.64 -18.56 -7.09
CA LEU A 139 1.54 -19.61 -8.11
C LEU A 139 0.08 -20.06 -8.23
N THR A 140 -0.42 -20.23 -9.45
CA THR A 140 -1.77 -20.79 -9.66
C THR A 140 -1.83 -22.31 -9.44
N ASP A 141 -0.69 -23.00 -9.60
CA ASP A 141 -0.52 -24.41 -9.26
C ASP A 141 0.73 -24.60 -8.40
N MET A 142 0.60 -25.25 -7.24
CA MET A 142 1.74 -25.51 -6.35
C MET A 142 2.63 -26.66 -6.84
N ALA A 143 2.19 -27.45 -7.82
CA ALA A 143 3.04 -28.42 -8.51
C ALA A 143 4.18 -27.74 -9.28
N ASP A 144 3.94 -26.52 -9.77
CA ASP A 144 4.88 -25.71 -10.56
C ASP A 144 6.05 -25.15 -9.72
N ARG A 145 5.96 -25.23 -8.38
CA ARG A 145 6.97 -24.67 -7.46
C ARG A 145 8.37 -25.25 -7.66
N ALA A 146 8.49 -26.53 -8.01
CA ALA A 146 9.80 -27.15 -8.24
C ALA A 146 10.50 -26.53 -9.46
N ALA A 147 9.76 -26.33 -10.56
CA ALA A 147 10.28 -25.70 -11.77
C ALA A 147 10.64 -24.22 -11.52
N PHE A 148 9.78 -23.47 -10.81
CA PHE A 148 10.08 -22.09 -10.40
C PHE A 148 11.40 -22.02 -9.61
N ASN A 149 11.63 -22.96 -8.68
CA ASN A 149 12.85 -22.97 -7.88
C ASN A 149 14.13 -23.15 -8.71
N GLU A 150 14.09 -23.92 -9.79
CA GLU A 150 15.26 -24.08 -10.66
C GLU A 150 15.58 -22.80 -11.43
N VAL A 151 14.56 -22.05 -11.85
CA VAL A 151 14.75 -20.72 -12.45
C VAL A 151 15.27 -19.74 -11.41
N TYR A 152 14.66 -19.68 -10.23
CA TYR A 152 15.05 -18.81 -9.13
C TYR A 152 16.55 -18.90 -8.79
N LYS A 153 17.12 -20.12 -8.76
CA LYS A 153 18.56 -20.34 -8.50
C LYS A 153 19.50 -19.74 -9.56
N ARG A 154 19.00 -19.39 -10.74
CA ARG A 154 19.78 -18.74 -11.81
C ARG A 154 19.89 -17.23 -11.59
N PHE A 155 18.92 -16.63 -10.90
CA PHE A 155 18.86 -15.17 -10.67
C PHE A 155 19.45 -14.74 -9.34
N PHE A 156 19.42 -15.60 -8.33
CA PHE A 156 19.95 -15.31 -7.00
C PHE A 156 21.18 -16.17 -6.69
N LYS A 157 21.92 -15.79 -5.65
CA LYS A 157 23.05 -16.57 -5.10
C LYS A 157 22.93 -16.69 -3.58
N LYS A 158 23.73 -17.56 -2.97
CA LYS A 158 23.82 -17.66 -1.50
C LYS A 158 24.54 -16.43 -0.92
N PRO A 159 24.12 -15.90 0.25
CA PRO A 159 22.90 -16.27 0.98
C PRO A 159 21.64 -15.82 0.23
N TRP A 160 20.67 -16.72 0.10
CA TRP A 160 19.43 -16.45 -0.64
C TRP A 160 18.55 -15.45 0.13
N PRO A 161 17.78 -14.57 -0.56
CA PRO A 161 16.80 -13.71 0.11
C PRO A 161 15.70 -14.53 0.80
N VAL A 162 15.07 -13.94 1.82
CA VAL A 162 13.91 -14.56 2.45
C VAL A 162 12.76 -14.64 1.45
N ARG A 163 11.94 -15.69 1.52
CA ARG A 163 10.82 -15.84 0.59
C ARG A 163 9.64 -16.59 1.18
N ALA A 164 8.47 -16.29 0.65
CA ALA A 164 7.24 -17.05 0.82
C ALA A 164 6.70 -17.48 -0.56
N ALA A 165 6.08 -18.66 -0.62
CA ALA A 165 5.37 -19.13 -1.81
C ALA A 165 3.93 -19.48 -1.42
N VAL A 166 2.97 -18.95 -2.19
CA VAL A 166 1.54 -19.04 -1.90
C VAL A 166 0.82 -19.55 -3.15
N GLY A 167 -0.03 -20.57 -2.97
CA GLY A 167 -0.97 -21.00 -4.00
C GLY A 167 -2.16 -20.06 -4.05
N VAL A 168 -2.50 -19.56 -5.25
CA VAL A 168 -3.63 -18.67 -5.49
C VAL A 168 -4.61 -19.30 -6.49
N ALA A 169 -5.89 -18.92 -6.43
CA ALA A 169 -6.90 -19.47 -7.33
C ALA A 169 -6.71 -19.01 -8.78
N SER A 170 -6.28 -17.76 -8.97
CA SER A 170 -6.04 -17.14 -10.28
C SER A 170 -5.16 -15.90 -10.12
N LEU A 171 -4.59 -15.44 -11.23
CA LEU A 171 -3.84 -14.18 -11.34
C LEU A 171 -4.60 -13.21 -12.27
N ALA A 172 -4.06 -12.00 -12.46
CA ALA A 172 -4.73 -10.90 -13.15
C ALA A 172 -5.15 -11.21 -14.60
N VAL A 173 -4.35 -11.99 -15.34
CA VAL A 173 -4.62 -12.37 -16.73
C VAL A 173 -4.68 -13.89 -16.86
N GLU A 174 -5.65 -14.37 -17.64
CA GLU A 174 -5.79 -15.80 -17.94
C GLU A 174 -4.51 -16.36 -18.58
N GLY A 175 -4.10 -17.55 -18.15
CA GLY A 175 -2.87 -18.20 -18.59
C GLY A 175 -1.62 -17.83 -17.77
N MET A 176 -1.67 -16.77 -16.96
CA MET A 176 -0.61 -16.49 -16.00
C MET A 176 -0.54 -17.59 -14.93
N ARG A 177 0.68 -18.03 -14.65
CA ARG A 177 1.00 -19.07 -13.66
C ARG A 177 1.78 -18.52 -12.48
N VAL A 178 2.44 -17.38 -12.64
CA VAL A 178 3.32 -16.80 -11.64
C VAL A 178 3.23 -15.27 -11.59
N GLU A 179 3.29 -14.75 -10.38
CA GLU A 179 3.47 -13.33 -10.06
C GLU A 179 4.41 -13.23 -8.86
N VAL A 180 5.26 -12.20 -8.83
CA VAL A 180 6.28 -12.04 -7.79
C VAL A 180 6.27 -10.61 -7.26
N THR A 181 6.07 -10.47 -5.94
CA THR A 181 6.32 -9.22 -5.21
C THR A 181 7.67 -9.30 -4.52
N ALA A 182 8.50 -8.28 -4.71
CA ALA A 182 9.82 -8.18 -4.09
C ALA A 182 9.94 -6.92 -3.23
N MET A 183 10.71 -7.04 -2.15
CA MET A 183 11.25 -5.91 -1.40
C MET A 183 12.76 -5.91 -1.56
N ALA A 184 13.36 -4.77 -1.90
CA ALA A 184 14.79 -4.64 -2.14
C ALA A 184 15.36 -3.36 -1.53
N ALA A 185 16.68 -3.30 -1.35
CA ALA A 185 17.36 -2.07 -0.94
C ALA A 185 17.91 -1.33 -2.16
N LYS A 186 17.70 -0.02 -2.27
CA LYS A 186 18.33 0.84 -3.28
C LYS A 186 19.83 1.00 -3.01
N ALA A 187 20.65 1.13 -4.05
CA ALA A 187 22.04 1.53 -3.91
C ALA A 187 22.14 2.91 -3.27
N GLY A 188 22.92 3.00 -2.18
CA GLY A 188 23.20 4.26 -1.49
C GLY A 188 24.32 5.04 -2.18
#